data_AF-A0A2W6W0W0-F1
#
_entry.id   AF-A0A2W6W0W0-F1
#
_cell.length_a   1.000
_cell.length_b   1.000
_cell.length_c   1.000
_cell.angle_alpha   90.00
_cell.angle_beta   90.00
_cell.angle_gamma   90.00
#
_symmetry.space_group_name_H-M   'P 1'
#
loop_
_entity.id
_entity.type
_entity.pdbx_description
1 polymer ?
#
loop_
_entity_poly.entity_id
_entity_poly.type
_entity_poly.pdbx_seq_one_letter_code
_entity_poly.pdbx_strand_id
1 'polypeptide(L)'
;MPARGLLPARVTWARVESGFHVASRAGEYVGYAERTRDGHFVGFDGRSTPVGRYPTLAAAQRAVETAPSASEPMMSPRAEAGFHLAATISGMVALGAFVAAVLTLPVL
;
A
#
# COMPACT_ATOMS: atom_id res chain seq x y z
N MET A 1 -28.06 -25.60 15.53
CA MET A 1 -27.88 -24.16 15.22
C MET A 1 -27.05 -24.08 13.94
N PRO A 2 -27.58 -23.65 12.79
CA PRO A 2 -26.71 -23.45 11.64
C PRO A 2 -25.74 -22.31 11.98
N ALA A 3 -24.46 -22.49 11.66
CA ALA A 3 -23.50 -21.40 11.72
C ALA A 3 -24.07 -20.25 10.89
N ARG A 4 -24.34 -19.10 11.51
CA ARG A 4 -24.61 -17.87 10.77
C ARG A 4 -23.43 -17.71 9.83
N GLY A 5 -23.64 -17.93 8.53
CA GLY A 5 -22.61 -17.70 7.53
C GLY A 5 -22.10 -16.29 7.75
N LEU A 6 -20.87 -16.18 8.24
CA LEU A 6 -20.22 -14.90 8.43
C LEU A 6 -20.00 -14.37 7.02
N LEU A 7 -20.90 -13.49 6.58
CA LEU A 7 -20.72 -12.77 5.33
C LEU A 7 -19.29 -12.20 5.35
N PRO A 8 -18.53 -12.33 4.26
CA PRO A 8 -17.19 -11.78 4.22
C PRO A 8 -17.25 -10.31 4.62
N ALA A 9 -16.42 -9.93 5.59
CA ALA A 9 -16.41 -8.56 6.08
C ALA A 9 -16.13 -7.60 4.92
N ARG A 10 -16.92 -6.53 4.83
CA ARG A 10 -16.70 -5.49 3.82
C ARG A 10 -15.42 -4.74 4.12
N VAL A 11 -14.74 -4.32 3.06
CA VAL A 11 -13.63 -3.38 3.18
C VAL A 11 -14.19 -2.02 3.55
N THR A 12 -13.54 -1.36 4.50
CA THR A 12 -13.85 0.00 4.95
C THR A 12 -12.63 0.88 4.74
N TRP A 13 -12.87 2.16 4.46
CA TRP A 13 -11.82 3.14 4.16
C TRP A 13 -11.80 4.25 5.20
N ALA A 14 -10.61 4.50 5.76
CA ALA A 14 -10.36 5.61 6.65
C ALA A 14 -9.41 6.61 5.97
N ARG A 15 -9.75 7.91 6.00
CA ARG A 15 -8.82 8.97 5.62
C ARG A 15 -7.92 9.27 6.81
N VAL A 16 -6.61 9.07 6.66
CA VAL A 16 -5.63 9.36 7.72
C VAL A 16 -5.06 10.76 7.52
N GLU A 17 -4.79 11.14 6.27
CA GLU A 17 -4.32 12.48 5.90
C GLU A 17 -5.00 12.95 4.59
N SER A 18 -4.84 14.22 4.26
CA SER A 18 -5.16 14.72 2.92
C SER A 18 -4.43 13.94 1.83
N GLY A 19 -5.20 13.19 1.05
CA GLY A 19 -4.66 12.37 -0.03
C GLY A 19 -4.25 10.96 0.38
N PHE A 20 -4.28 10.59 1.67
CA PHE A 20 -3.88 9.25 2.13
C PHE A 20 -5.05 8.53 2.82
N HIS A 21 -5.42 7.37 2.27
CA HIS A 21 -6.57 6.58 2.72
C HIS A 21 -6.17 5.12 2.92
N VAL A 22 -6.59 4.53 4.03
CA VAL A 22 -6.25 3.14 4.39
C VAL A 22 -7.50 2.27 4.34
N ALA A 23 -7.35 1.10 3.75
CA ALA A 23 -8.37 0.07 3.68
C ALA A 23 -8.19 -0.95 4.81
N SER A 24 -9.28 -1.31 5.46
CA SER A 24 -9.32 -2.40 6.43
C SER A 24 -10.50 -3.34 6.21
N ARG A 25 -10.34 -4.61 6.53
CA ARG A 25 -11.38 -5.66 6.46
C ARG A 25 -11.41 -6.40 7.79
N ALA A 26 -12.54 -6.32 8.52
CA ALA A 26 -12.66 -6.91 9.86
C ALA A 26 -11.56 -6.49 10.86
N GLY A 27 -11.03 -5.27 10.72
CA GLY A 27 -9.91 -4.77 11.54
C GLY A 27 -8.52 -5.09 10.99
N GLU A 28 -8.43 -5.98 9.99
CA GLU A 28 -7.16 -6.30 9.33
C GLU A 28 -6.84 -5.29 8.23
N TYR A 29 -5.54 -5.00 8.07
CA TYR A 29 -5.05 -4.12 7.02
C TYR A 29 -5.14 -4.77 5.64
N VAL A 30 -5.68 -4.04 4.66
CA VAL A 30 -5.86 -4.52 3.28
C VAL A 30 -4.92 -3.82 2.30
N GLY A 31 -4.63 -2.54 2.53
CA GLY A 31 -3.86 -1.70 1.62
C GLY A 31 -4.19 -0.23 1.81
N TYR A 32 -3.75 0.61 0.88
CA TYR A 32 -3.95 2.06 0.94
C TYR A 32 -4.01 2.70 -0.44
N ALA A 33 -4.53 3.93 -0.50
CA ALA A 33 -4.51 4.77 -1.67
C ALA A 33 -3.91 6.14 -1.31
N GLU A 34 -2.93 6.56 -2.09
CA GLU A 34 -2.21 7.82 -1.91
C GLU A 34 -2.37 8.73 -3.12
N ARG A 35 -2.62 10.02 -2.88
CA ARG A 35 -2.69 11.03 -3.92
C ARG A 35 -1.28 11.49 -4.30
N THR A 36 -0.97 11.43 -5.59
CA THR A 36 0.27 11.95 -6.15
C THR A 36 0.22 13.47 -6.29
N ARG A 37 1.39 14.11 -6.44
CA ARG A 37 1.50 15.57 -6.60
C ARG A 37 0.70 16.13 -7.78
N ASP A 38 0.57 15.36 -8.85
CA ASP A 38 -0.18 15.74 -10.04
C ASP A 38 -1.67 15.37 -9.96
N GLY A 39 -2.14 14.94 -8.78
CA GLY A 39 -3.56 14.80 -8.48
C GLY A 39 -4.16 13.42 -8.74
N HIS A 40 -3.40 12.50 -9.35
CA HIS A 40 -3.77 11.09 -9.50
C HIS A 40 -3.71 10.37 -8.15
N PHE A 41 -4.19 9.13 -8.11
CA PHE A 41 -4.15 8.25 -6.96
C PHE A 41 -3.40 6.97 -7.32
N VAL A 42 -2.50 6.51 -6.45
CA VAL A 42 -1.87 5.19 -6.56
C VAL A 42 -2.48 4.31 -5.49
N GLY A 43 -2.96 3.13 -5.90
CA GLY A 43 -3.41 2.10 -4.98
C GLY A 43 -2.25 1.17 -4.63
N PHE A 44 -2.21 0.69 -3.39
CA PHE A 44 -1.22 -0.24 -2.89
C PHE A 44 -1.90 -1.39 -2.15
N ASP A 45 -1.37 -2.60 -2.32
CA ASP A 45 -1.84 -3.80 -1.62
C ASP A 45 -1.35 -3.85 -0.15
N GLY A 46 -1.70 -4.93 0.56
CA GLY A 46 -1.30 -5.15 1.94
C GLY A 46 0.21 -5.30 2.17
N ARG A 47 1.00 -5.45 1.11
CA ARG A 47 2.47 -5.50 1.14
C ARG A 47 3.10 -4.18 0.66
N SER A 48 2.29 -3.15 0.47
CA SER A 48 2.69 -1.88 -0.12
C SER A 48 3.23 -2.00 -1.55
N THR A 49 2.79 -3.03 -2.29
CA THR A 49 3.06 -3.14 -3.72
C THR A 49 2.06 -2.28 -4.48
N PRO A 50 2.49 -1.39 -5.39
CA PRO A 50 1.57 -0.59 -6.18
C PRO A 50 0.74 -1.49 -7.09
N VAL A 51 -0.59 -1.39 -6.98
CA VAL A 51 -1.54 -2.13 -7.84
C VAL A 51 -1.91 -1.36 -9.09
N GLY A 52 -1.67 -0.05 -9.10
CA GLY A 52 -1.86 0.79 -10.27
C GLY A 52 -2.05 2.26 -9.92
N ARG A 53 -2.22 3.07 -10.97
CA ARG A 53 -2.41 4.52 -10.91
C ARG A 53 -3.72 4.91 -11.58
N TYR A 54 -4.45 5.81 -10.94
CA TYR A 54 -5.84 6.09 -11.27
C TYR A 54 -6.14 7.58 -11.20
N PRO A 55 -7.07 8.09 -12.03
CA PRO A 55 -7.45 9.50 -12.01
C PRO A 55 -8.31 9.87 -10.79
N THR A 56 -8.94 8.90 -10.13
CA THR A 56 -9.85 9.14 -9.01
C THR A 56 -9.57 8.20 -7.85
N LEU A 57 -9.85 8.68 -6.63
CA LEU A 57 -9.75 7.87 -5.41
C LEU A 57 -10.62 6.62 -5.50
N ALA A 58 -11.86 6.73 -5.97
CA ALA A 58 -12.78 5.60 -6.09
C ALA A 58 -12.25 4.50 -7.02
N ALA A 59 -11.53 4.86 -8.09
CA ALA A 59 -10.89 3.88 -8.96
C ALA A 59 -9.72 3.18 -8.27
N ALA A 60 -8.89 3.93 -7.53
CA ALA A 60 -7.82 3.35 -6.73
C ALA A 60 -8.34 2.43 -5.61
N GLN A 61 -9.40 2.84 -4.92
CA GLN A 61 -10.02 2.05 -3.85
C GLN A 61 -10.53 0.70 -4.37
N ARG A 62 -11.28 0.71 -5.48
CA ARG A 62 -11.75 -0.53 -6.10
C ARG A 62 -10.59 -1.45 -6.49
N ALA A 63 -9.51 -0.90 -7.04
CA ALA A 63 -8.36 -1.71 -7.41
C ALA A 63 -7.71 -2.38 -6.19
N VAL A 64 -7.53 -1.65 -5.09
CA VAL A 64 -7.01 -2.20 -3.83
C VAL A 64 -7.94 -3.27 -3.25
N GLU A 65 -9.26 -3.08 -3.31
CA GLU A 65 -10.24 -4.06 -2.85
C GLU A 65 -10.22 -5.36 -3.65
N THR A 66 -9.91 -5.28 -4.95
CA THR A 66 -9.79 -6.45 -5.85
C THR A 66 -8.39 -7.06 -5.86
N ALA A 67 -7.41 -6.41 -5.25
CA ALA A 67 -6.04 -6.92 -5.20
C ALA A 67 -6.00 -8.22 -4.36
N PRO A 68 -5.18 -9.21 -4.77
CA PRO A 68 -5.00 -10.43 -3.99
C PRO A 68 -4.62 -10.07 -2.56
N SER A 69 -5.40 -10.56 -1.58
CA SER A 69 -5.08 -10.36 -0.17
C SER A 69 -3.84 -11.20 0.13
N ALA A 70 -2.76 -10.59 0.61
CA ALA A 70 -1.50 -11.27 0.92
C ALA A 70 -1.63 -12.40 1.98
N SER A 71 -2.82 -12.59 2.56
CA SER A 71 -3.16 -13.70 3.45
C SER A 71 -3.41 -15.03 2.73
N GLU A 72 -3.51 -15.06 1.40
CA GLU A 72 -3.37 -16.34 0.68
C GLU A 72 -1.88 -16.59 0.44
N PRO A 73 -1.28 -17.63 1.05
CA PRO A 73 0.06 -18.05 0.67
C PRO A 73 -0.04 -18.63 -0.73
N MET A 74 0.02 -17.76 -1.74
CA MET A 74 0.39 -18.17 -3.09
C MET A 74 1.84 -18.66 -2.99
N MET A 75 1.97 -19.95 -2.70
CA MET A 75 3.19 -20.72 -2.90
C MET A 75 3.43 -20.75 -4.41
N SER A 76 3.98 -19.66 -4.93
CA SER A 76 4.44 -19.55 -6.31
C SER A 76 5.95 -19.76 -6.32
N PRO A 77 6.46 -20.93 -6.73
CA PRO A 77 7.89 -21.16 -6.99
C PRO A 77 8.44 -20.31 -8.17
N ARG A 78 7.74 -19.24 -8.57
CA ARG A 78 8.11 -18.31 -9.63
C ARG A 78 8.47 -16.90 -9.14
N ALA A 79 8.33 -16.62 -7.84
CA ALA A 79 8.72 -15.32 -7.29
C ALA A 79 10.25 -15.17 -7.09
N GLU A 80 11.02 -16.26 -7.22
CA GLU A 80 12.45 -16.28 -6.90
C GLU A 80 13.36 -15.74 -8.02
N ALA A 81 12.85 -15.51 -9.24
CA ALA A 81 13.70 -15.18 -10.39
C ALA A 81 14.00 -13.67 -10.59
N GLY A 82 13.45 -12.76 -9.77
CA GLY A 82 13.43 -11.33 -10.14
C GLY A 82 14.24 -10.35 -9.29
N PHE A 83 14.60 -10.67 -8.05
CA PHE A 83 15.02 -9.65 -7.07
C PHE A 83 16.35 -9.92 -6.36
N HIS A 84 17.31 -10.53 -7.06
CA HIS A 84 18.65 -10.78 -6.48
C HIS A 84 19.80 -9.89 -6.99
N LEU A 85 19.57 -8.80 -7.74
CA LEU A 85 20.68 -7.97 -8.25
C LEU A 85 20.53 -6.44 -8.21
N ALA A 86 19.86 -5.88 -7.20
CA ALA A 86 20.04 -4.45 -6.92
C ALA A 86 20.05 -4.17 -5.42
N ALA A 87 21.21 -4.43 -4.80
CA ALA A 87 21.58 -3.74 -3.57
C ALA A 87 21.72 -2.24 -3.90
N THR A 88 20.62 -1.50 -3.83
CA THR A 88 20.65 -0.04 -3.76
C THR A 88 19.87 0.34 -2.51
N ILE A 89 20.62 0.80 -1.53
CA ILE A 89 20.14 1.25 -0.23
C ILE A 89 19.07 2.32 -0.44
N SER A 90 17.85 2.05 0.02
CA SER A 90 16.80 3.05 0.34
C SER A 90 15.80 2.32 1.22
N GLY A 91 15.78 2.51 2.53
CA GLY A 91 15.61 3.81 3.19
C GLY A 91 14.25 3.75 3.88
N MET A 92 14.25 3.21 5.10
CA MET A 92 13.11 3.11 6.02
C MET A 92 12.54 4.50 6.33
N VAL A 93 11.22 4.70 6.21
CA VAL A 93 10.44 5.50 7.20
C VAL A 93 9.01 4.98 7.28
N ALA A 94 8.72 4.25 8.35
CA ALA A 94 7.42 4.28 8.98
C ALA A 94 7.38 5.51 9.91
N LEU A 95 6.30 6.28 9.85
CA LEU A 95 5.84 7.29 10.81
C LEU A 95 6.82 8.44 11.20
N GLY A 96 6.48 9.65 10.76
CA GLY A 96 6.75 10.97 11.37
C GLY A 96 7.99 11.19 12.25
N ALA A 97 8.93 11.99 11.75
CA ALA A 97 9.65 13.00 12.54
C ALA A 97 10.27 14.07 11.63
N PHE A 98 9.95 15.32 11.92
CA PHE A 98 10.46 16.53 11.29
C PHE A 98 11.81 16.89 11.94
N VAL A 99 12.94 16.75 11.25
CA VAL A 99 14.19 17.47 11.61
C VAL A 99 14.88 17.91 10.34
N ALA A 100 14.88 19.22 10.12
CA ALA A 100 15.67 19.90 9.12
C ALA A 100 17.16 19.84 9.48
N ALA A 101 18.01 19.52 8.51
CA ALA A 101 19.31 20.15 8.34
C ALA A 101 19.92 19.74 6.99
N VAL A 102 19.73 20.62 6.01
CA VAL A 102 20.70 20.84 4.93
C VAL A 102 22.07 21.06 5.58
N LEU A 103 23.13 20.41 5.11
CA LEU A 103 24.49 20.96 5.12
C LEU A 103 25.40 20.17 4.16
N THR A 104 25.54 20.75 2.96
CA THR A 104 26.80 21.03 2.27
C THR A 104 27.78 19.88 2.01
N LEU A 105 27.85 19.47 0.74
CA LEU A 105 29.11 19.09 0.09
C LEU A 105 30.15 20.20 0.31
N PRO A 106 31.44 19.84 0.30
CA PRO A 106 32.22 20.28 -0.84
C PRO A 106 33.06 19.17 -1.48
N VAL A 107 33.10 19.29 -2.80
CA VAL A 107 34.16 18.84 -3.69
C VAL A 107 35.50 19.46 -3.25
N LEU A 108 36.53 18.64 -3.07
CA LEU A 108 37.79 18.77 -3.80
C LEU A 108 38.56 17.45 -3.79
#